data_AF-A0A536QNK8-F1
#
_entry.id   AF-A0A536QNK8-F1
#
_cell.length_a   1.000
_cell.length_b   1.000
_cell.length_c   1.000
_cell.angle_alpha   90.00
_cell.angle_beta   90.00
_cell.angle_gamma   90.00
#
_symmetry.space_group_name_H-M   'P 1'
#
loop_
_entity.id
_entity.type
_entity.pdbx_description
1 polymer ?
#
loop_
_entity_poly.entity_id
_entity_poly.type
_entity_poly.pdbx_seq_one_letter_code
_entity_poly.pdbx_strand_id
1 'polypeptide(L)'
;MNERRPPVLERPVMREQFRKELRGRLMSEAAVVLAPRPSWFSFPAILRPAFAAAAILVLVLAGATSAAASSLPGDALYVVKRTSEDVQVALTFDGVARMELLARLADRRLDELAEIAKQRPSSAPTATQEYADAVERFANALDDVRNADSEDKRNAAQALAEAAQEKHKAVLDAVKGQLPEVDQSEVQKVIDREQERTLPDENHGRGGQGGTGGGRPSNLPPKPTPKR
;
A
#
# COMPACT_ATOMS: atom_id res chain seq x y z
N MET A 1 -102.72 9.34 39.85
CA MET A 1 -101.63 8.60 39.19
C MET A 1 -101.71 8.82 37.68
N ASN A 2 -100.67 9.37 37.06
CA ASN A 2 -100.19 8.99 35.73
C ASN A 2 -98.93 9.80 35.38
N GLU A 3 -97.77 9.16 35.52
CA GLU A 3 -96.46 9.64 35.11
C GLU A 3 -96.36 9.58 33.58
N ARG A 4 -96.20 10.72 32.90
CA ARG A 4 -95.83 10.73 31.47
C ARG A 4 -94.31 10.83 31.36
N ARG A 5 -93.66 9.68 31.10
CA ARG A 5 -92.21 9.59 30.82
C ARG A 5 -91.87 10.31 29.52
N PRO A 6 -90.77 11.08 29.44
CA PRO A 6 -90.34 11.72 28.20
C PRO A 6 -89.88 10.67 27.16
N PRO A 7 -90.07 10.90 25.85
CA PRO A 7 -89.65 9.96 24.82
C PRO A 7 -88.12 9.84 24.82
N VAL A 8 -87.63 8.62 24.96
CA VAL A 8 -86.22 8.27 24.76
C VAL A 8 -85.92 8.52 23.27
N LEU A 9 -85.06 9.49 22.98
CA LEU A 9 -84.61 9.74 21.61
C LEU A 9 -83.88 8.48 21.10
N GLU A 10 -84.38 7.87 20.02
CA GLU A 10 -83.67 6.79 19.35
C GLU A 10 -82.28 7.28 18.96
N ARG A 11 -81.25 6.49 19.30
CA ARG A 11 -79.88 6.81 18.91
C ARG A 11 -79.83 6.80 17.37
N PRO A 12 -79.33 7.86 16.72
CA PRO A 12 -79.23 7.89 15.28
C PRO A 12 -78.31 6.75 14.82
N VAL A 13 -78.90 5.71 14.22
CA VAL A 13 -78.15 4.60 13.65
C VAL A 13 -77.65 5.03 12.28
N MET A 14 -76.33 5.15 12.12
CA MET A 14 -75.75 5.43 10.81
C MET A 14 -76.10 4.30 9.83
N ARG A 15 -76.56 4.69 8.64
CA ARG A 15 -76.90 3.75 7.56
C ARG A 15 -75.67 2.89 7.21
N GLU A 16 -75.87 1.59 7.04
CA GLU A 16 -74.82 0.61 6.71
C GLU A 16 -73.94 1.04 5.53
N GLN A 17 -74.55 1.63 4.51
CA GLN A 17 -73.86 2.12 3.30
C GLN A 17 -72.86 3.25 3.64
N PHE A 18 -73.28 4.19 4.50
CA PHE A 18 -72.43 5.31 4.92
C PHE A 18 -71.22 4.83 5.73
N ARG A 19 -71.39 3.80 6.58
CA ARG A 19 -70.28 3.21 7.35
C ARG A 19 -69.24 2.56 6.44
N LYS A 20 -69.70 1.87 5.39
CA LYS A 20 -68.81 1.23 4.39
C LYS A 20 -68.04 2.28 3.60
N GLU A 21 -68.71 3.34 3.14
CA GLU A 21 -68.07 4.44 2.41
C GLU A 21 -67.05 5.19 3.27
N LEU A 22 -67.40 5.52 4.52
CA LEU A 22 -66.52 6.20 5.44
C LEU A 22 -65.28 5.35 5.77
N ARG A 23 -65.48 4.05 6.03
CA ARG A 23 -64.37 3.12 6.25
C ARG A 23 -63.48 3.03 5.02
N GLY A 24 -64.05 2.96 3.82
CA GLY A 24 -63.30 2.94 2.57
C GLY A 24 -62.41 4.17 2.42
N ARG A 25 -62.99 5.37 2.61
CA ARG A 25 -62.26 6.65 2.51
C ARG A 25 -61.18 6.79 3.57
N LEU A 26 -61.49 6.45 4.82
CA LEU A 26 -60.50 6.51 5.91
C LEU A 26 -59.33 5.55 5.68
N MET A 27 -59.58 4.35 5.13
CA MET A 27 -58.51 3.40 4.84
C MET A 27 -57.65 3.86 3.65
N SER A 28 -58.24 4.50 2.64
CA SER A 28 -57.46 5.07 1.53
C SER A 28 -56.60 6.26 1.96
N GLU A 29 -57.10 7.11 2.86
CA GLU A 29 -56.33 8.24 3.39
C GLU A 29 -55.26 7.77 4.39
N ALA A 30 -55.58 6.80 5.24
CA ALA A 30 -54.63 6.20 6.16
C ALA A 30 -53.45 5.54 5.43
N ALA A 31 -53.69 4.92 4.26
CA ALA A 31 -52.62 4.33 3.46
C ALA A 31 -51.59 5.37 2.98
N VAL A 32 -51.99 6.62 2.77
CA VAL A 32 -51.09 7.71 2.35
C VAL A 32 -50.39 8.36 3.54
N VAL A 33 -51.10 8.54 4.67
CA VAL A 33 -50.57 9.20 5.87
C VAL A 33 -49.65 8.29 6.68
N LEU A 34 -49.98 6.99 6.77
CA LEU A 34 -49.18 5.99 7.48
C LEU A 34 -48.19 5.24 6.58
N ALA A 35 -48.11 5.58 5.28
CA ALA A 35 -47.07 5.05 4.43
C ALA A 35 -45.69 5.34 5.07
N PRO A 36 -44.88 4.31 5.38
CA PRO A 36 -43.54 4.55 5.90
C PRO A 36 -42.79 5.38 4.86
N ARG A 37 -42.39 6.60 5.27
CA ARG A 37 -41.61 7.49 4.41
C ARG A 37 -40.34 6.75 3.99
N PRO A 38 -40.08 6.57 2.68
CA PRO A 38 -38.87 5.90 2.24
C PRO A 38 -37.67 6.75 2.65
N SER A 39 -36.92 6.29 3.64
CA SER A 39 -35.60 6.83 3.95
C SER A 39 -34.68 6.43 2.80
N TRP A 40 -34.18 7.42 2.05
CA TRP A 40 -33.10 7.24 1.06
C TRP A 40 -31.98 6.39 1.64
N PHE A 41 -31.63 6.60 2.91
CA PHE A 41 -30.56 5.89 3.60
C PHE A 41 -31.10 4.81 4.55
N SER A 42 -31.73 3.79 3.99
CA SER A 42 -32.12 2.58 4.75
C SER A 42 -30.98 1.56 4.74
N PHE A 43 -29.85 1.88 5.40
CA PHE A 43 -28.86 0.85 5.73
C PHE A 43 -29.42 -0.06 6.83
N PRO A 44 -29.23 -1.40 6.76
CA PRO A 44 -29.66 -2.30 7.82
C PRO A 44 -29.07 -1.84 9.15
N ALA A 45 -29.90 -1.57 10.16
CA ALA A 45 -29.43 -1.08 11.46
C ALA A 45 -28.40 -2.03 12.13
N ILE A 46 -28.44 -3.31 11.74
CA ILE A 46 -27.50 -4.36 12.13
C ILE A 46 -26.06 -4.13 11.61
N LEU A 47 -25.89 -3.43 10.48
CA LEU A 47 -24.57 -3.14 9.92
C LEU A 47 -23.94 -1.86 10.52
N ARG A 48 -24.68 -1.08 11.30
CA ARG A 48 -24.18 0.15 11.96
C ARG A 48 -22.90 -0.05 12.78
N PRO A 49 -22.78 -1.07 13.66
CA PRO A 49 -21.52 -1.30 14.39
C PRO A 49 -20.38 -1.71 13.46
N ALA A 50 -20.66 -2.45 12.38
CA ALA A 50 -19.65 -2.82 11.39
C ALA A 50 -19.14 -1.60 10.60
N PHE A 51 -20.03 -0.70 10.18
CA PHE A 51 -19.63 0.57 9.55
C PHE A 51 -18.88 1.50 10.49
N ALA A 52 -19.29 1.58 11.77
CA ALA A 52 -18.58 2.37 12.76
C ALA A 52 -17.18 1.80 13.03
N ALA A 53 -17.05 0.48 13.19
CA ALA A 53 -15.77 -0.20 13.33
C ALA A 53 -14.88 -0.02 12.09
N ALA A 54 -15.45 -0.13 10.88
CA ALA A 54 -14.73 0.13 9.63
C ALA A 54 -14.27 1.59 9.52
N ALA A 55 -15.11 2.56 9.90
CA ALA A 55 -14.73 3.97 9.90
C ALA A 55 -13.63 4.27 10.92
N ILE A 56 -13.71 3.70 12.14
CA ILE A 56 -12.65 3.79 13.15
C ILE A 56 -11.37 3.14 12.63
N LEU A 57 -11.47 1.96 12.00
CA LEU A 57 -10.33 1.28 11.40
C LEU A 57 -9.68 2.13 10.30
N VAL A 58 -10.47 2.75 9.42
CA VAL A 58 -9.98 3.67 8.39
C VAL A 58 -9.31 4.89 9.02
N LEU A 59 -9.87 5.47 10.08
CA LEU A 59 -9.27 6.59 10.79
C LEU A 59 -7.97 6.21 11.50
N VAL A 60 -7.92 5.04 12.14
CA VAL A 60 -6.71 4.50 12.78
C VAL A 60 -5.64 4.20 11.73
N LEU A 61 -6.01 3.59 10.61
CA LEU A 61 -5.10 3.34 9.49
C LEU A 61 -4.60 4.65 8.87
N ALA A 62 -5.48 5.64 8.67
CA ALA A 62 -5.10 6.95 8.14
C ALA A 62 -4.21 7.76 9.10
N GLY A 63 -4.44 7.65 10.42
CA GLY A 63 -3.57 8.25 11.43
C GLY A 63 -2.22 7.53 11.50
N ALA A 64 -2.23 6.20 11.47
CA ALA A 64 -1.03 5.37 11.51
C ALA A 64 -0.13 5.58 10.28
N THR A 65 -0.68 5.83 9.08
CA THR A 65 0.13 6.12 7.89
C THR A 65 0.87 7.45 8.00
N SER A 66 0.29 8.48 8.61
CA SER A 66 0.97 9.76 8.83
C SER A 66 2.15 9.64 9.80
N ALA A 67 1.94 8.94 10.93
CA ALA A 67 3.00 8.68 11.91
C ALA A 67 4.06 7.70 11.39
N ALA A 68 3.64 6.70 10.60
CA ALA A 68 4.56 5.80 9.90
C ALA A 68 5.38 6.56 8.84
N ALA A 69 4.81 7.54 8.14
CA ALA A 69 5.55 8.33 7.16
C ALA A 69 6.73 9.10 7.78
N SER A 70 6.59 9.57 9.02
CA SER A 70 7.69 10.20 9.79
C SER A 70 8.58 9.22 10.55
N SER A 71 8.25 7.93 10.59
CA SER A 71 9.05 6.94 11.31
C SER A 71 10.41 6.72 10.64
N LEU A 72 11.44 6.55 11.48
CA LEU A 72 12.81 6.27 11.10
C LEU A 72 13.14 4.78 11.30
N PRO A 73 14.19 4.25 10.66
CA PRO A 73 14.70 2.91 10.92
C PRO A 73 14.86 2.63 12.43
N GLY A 74 14.25 1.53 12.89
CA GLY A 74 14.21 1.15 14.31
C GLY A 74 12.96 1.61 15.08
N ASP A 75 12.14 2.50 14.53
CA ASP A 75 10.88 2.89 15.15
C ASP A 75 9.78 1.84 14.91
N ALA A 76 8.82 1.72 15.85
CA ALA A 76 7.79 0.68 15.81
C ALA A 76 6.90 0.72 14.55
N LEU A 77 6.58 1.93 14.04
CA LEU A 77 5.75 2.12 12.85
C LEU A 77 6.54 2.04 11.53
N TYR A 78 7.86 1.83 11.58
CA TYR A 78 8.70 1.74 10.39
C TYR A 78 8.35 0.53 9.52
N VAL A 79 7.98 -0.60 10.14
CA VAL A 79 7.49 -1.77 9.41
C VAL A 79 6.23 -1.43 8.61
N VAL A 80 5.32 -0.64 9.18
CA VAL A 80 4.11 -0.18 8.49
C VAL A 80 4.49 0.72 7.30
N LYS A 81 5.45 1.64 7.48
CA LYS A 81 6.01 2.45 6.39
C LYS A 81 6.52 1.57 5.25
N ARG A 82 7.39 0.61 5.55
CA ARG A 82 7.96 -0.32 4.56
C ARG A 82 6.89 -1.11 3.81
N THR A 83 5.94 -1.69 4.52
CA THR A 83 4.85 -2.44 3.88
C THR A 83 4.00 -1.57 2.95
N SER A 84 3.73 -0.30 3.32
CA SER A 84 2.98 0.62 2.46
C SER A 84 3.74 0.98 1.19
N GLU A 85 5.06 1.14 1.28
CA GLU A 85 5.93 1.40 0.13
C GLU A 85 6.06 0.16 -0.77
N ASP A 86 6.20 -1.03 -0.20
CA ASP A 86 6.27 -2.28 -0.96
C ASP A 86 4.95 -2.54 -1.74
N VAL A 87 3.79 -2.20 -1.14
CA VAL A 87 2.50 -2.23 -1.85
C VAL A 87 2.48 -1.23 -3.00
N GLN A 88 3.00 -0.01 -2.81
CA GLN A 88 3.09 0.99 -3.87
C GLN A 88 3.98 0.50 -5.03
N VAL A 89 5.12 -0.12 -4.70
CA VAL A 89 6.02 -0.72 -5.70
C VAL A 89 5.34 -1.88 -6.43
N ALA A 90 4.64 -2.76 -5.72
CA ALA A 90 3.94 -3.90 -6.33
C ALA A 90 2.80 -3.49 -7.28
N LEU A 91 2.17 -2.34 -7.03
CA LEU A 91 1.12 -1.78 -7.87
C LEU A 91 1.65 -0.89 -9.01
N THR A 92 2.98 -0.69 -9.10
CA THR A 92 3.62 0.08 -10.17
C THR A 92 4.12 -0.87 -11.26
N PHE A 93 3.31 -1.05 -12.31
CA PHE A 93 3.58 -2.03 -13.37
C PHE A 93 4.53 -1.55 -14.46
N ASP A 94 4.61 -0.25 -14.72
CA ASP A 94 5.54 0.29 -15.71
C ASP A 94 6.98 0.28 -15.16
N GLY A 95 7.92 -0.24 -15.94
CA GLY A 95 9.31 -0.42 -15.52
C GLY A 95 10.03 0.90 -15.21
N VAL A 96 9.79 1.94 -16.01
CA VAL A 96 10.40 3.26 -15.79
C VAL A 96 9.81 3.90 -14.54
N ALA A 97 8.48 3.88 -14.40
CA ALA A 97 7.80 4.39 -13.21
C ALA A 97 8.22 3.64 -11.92
N ARG A 98 8.44 2.33 -12.00
CA ARG A 98 8.89 1.50 -10.87
C ARG A 98 10.34 1.84 -10.49
N MET A 99 11.22 1.99 -11.47
CA MET A 99 12.60 2.46 -11.28
C MET A 99 12.62 3.85 -10.62
N GLU A 100 11.84 4.81 -11.14
CA GLU A 100 11.72 6.15 -10.55
C GLU A 100 11.18 6.13 -9.11
N LEU A 101 10.20 5.27 -8.83
CA LEU A 101 9.68 5.09 -7.48
C LEU A 101 10.77 4.56 -6.54
N LEU A 102 11.52 3.56 -6.95
CA LEU A 102 12.62 3.00 -6.15
C LEU A 102 13.74 4.01 -5.94
N ALA A 103 14.06 4.86 -6.94
CA ALA A 103 14.99 5.98 -6.77
C ALA A 103 14.53 6.95 -5.67
N ARG A 104 13.24 7.34 -5.68
CA ARG A 104 12.67 8.20 -4.62
C ARG A 104 12.68 7.55 -3.24
N LEU A 105 12.51 6.23 -3.17
CA LEU A 105 12.61 5.51 -1.91
C LEU A 105 14.06 5.44 -1.41
N ALA A 106 15.04 5.25 -2.30
CA ALA A 106 16.46 5.31 -1.95
C ALA A 106 16.86 6.71 -1.43
N ASP A 107 16.42 7.78 -2.11
CA ASP A 107 16.56 9.15 -1.64
C ASP A 107 16.02 9.34 -0.21
N ARG A 108 14.82 8.80 0.05
CA ARG A 108 14.22 8.87 1.37
C ARG A 108 15.06 8.14 2.43
N ARG A 109 15.59 6.96 2.13
CA ARG A 109 16.45 6.23 3.08
C ARG A 109 17.74 6.98 3.36
N LEU A 110 18.26 7.71 2.39
CA LEU A 110 19.41 8.57 2.58
C LEU A 110 19.10 9.76 3.51
N ASP A 111 17.95 10.40 3.33
CA ASP A 111 17.50 11.48 4.21
C ASP A 111 17.28 10.96 5.66
N GLU A 112 16.73 9.77 5.82
CA GLU A 112 16.56 9.12 7.12
C GLU A 112 17.89 8.77 7.79
N LEU A 113 18.85 8.27 7.01
CA LEU A 113 20.21 8.04 7.48
C LEU A 113 20.85 9.35 7.96
N ALA A 114 20.69 10.44 7.19
CA ALA A 114 21.18 11.75 7.60
C ALA A 114 20.50 12.30 8.86
N GLU A 115 19.22 12.02 9.05
CA GLU A 115 18.51 12.40 10.27
C GLU A 115 18.97 11.57 11.49
N ILE A 116 19.13 10.25 11.30
CA ILE A 116 19.64 9.35 12.34
C ILE A 116 21.06 9.72 12.73
N ALA A 117 21.93 10.06 11.78
CA ALA A 117 23.30 10.48 12.05
C ALA A 117 23.36 11.73 12.95
N LYS A 118 22.35 12.60 12.92
CA LYS A 118 22.25 13.78 13.79
C LYS A 118 21.62 13.46 15.15
N GLN A 119 20.52 12.71 15.16
CA GLN A 119 19.70 12.53 16.35
C GLN A 119 20.08 11.30 17.19
N ARG A 120 20.43 10.19 16.53
CA ARG A 120 20.67 8.88 17.14
C ARG A 120 21.83 8.16 16.43
N PRO A 121 23.09 8.66 16.51
CA PRO A 121 24.22 8.09 15.77
C PRO A 121 24.44 6.59 15.99
N SER A 122 24.14 6.08 17.19
CA SER A 122 24.21 4.65 17.51
C SER A 122 23.26 3.76 16.69
N SER A 123 22.25 4.34 16.04
CA SER A 123 21.32 3.66 15.15
C SER A 123 21.70 3.80 13.67
N ALA A 124 22.80 4.51 13.36
CA ALA A 124 23.28 4.71 12.00
C ALA A 124 23.56 3.39 11.25
N PRO A 125 24.12 2.32 11.86
CA PRO A 125 24.34 1.07 11.15
C PRO A 125 23.05 0.47 10.56
N THR A 126 21.93 0.54 11.28
CA THR A 126 20.62 0.08 10.79
C THR A 126 20.12 0.94 9.63
N ALA A 127 20.27 2.26 9.73
CA ALA A 127 19.88 3.18 8.65
C ALA A 127 20.75 3.03 7.40
N THR A 128 22.05 2.77 7.57
CA THR A 128 22.99 2.48 6.49
C THR A 128 22.61 1.21 5.73
N GLN A 129 22.18 0.17 6.45
CA GLN A 129 21.67 -1.06 5.82
C GLN A 129 20.38 -0.81 5.03
N GLU A 130 19.42 -0.09 5.61
CA GLU A 130 18.17 0.26 4.92
C GLU A 130 18.41 1.09 3.65
N TYR A 131 19.38 2.00 3.68
CA TYR A 131 19.83 2.73 2.50
C TYR A 131 20.47 1.80 1.46
N ALA A 132 21.41 0.95 1.87
CA ALA A 132 22.07 0.02 0.96
C ALA A 132 21.08 -0.92 0.26
N ASP A 133 20.09 -1.45 0.98
CA ASP A 133 19.01 -2.28 0.42
C ASP A 133 18.16 -1.51 -0.59
N ALA A 134 17.88 -0.22 -0.32
CA ALA A 134 17.09 0.60 -1.23
C ALA A 134 17.84 0.90 -2.53
N VAL A 135 19.14 1.19 -2.45
CA VAL A 135 19.99 1.39 -3.64
C VAL A 135 20.16 0.10 -4.43
N GLU A 136 20.25 -1.06 -3.78
CA GLU A 136 20.25 -2.35 -4.48
C GLU A 136 18.95 -2.60 -5.25
N ARG A 137 17.79 -2.35 -4.64
CA ARG A 137 16.49 -2.47 -5.32
C ARG A 137 16.39 -1.51 -6.50
N PHE A 138 16.86 -0.27 -6.34
CA PHE A 138 16.90 0.70 -7.43
C PHE A 138 17.82 0.24 -8.57
N ALA A 139 19.02 -0.24 -8.26
CA ALA A 139 19.96 -0.76 -9.27
C ALA A 139 19.39 -1.95 -10.04
N ASN A 140 18.71 -2.89 -9.38
CA ASN A 140 18.06 -4.00 -10.05
C ASN A 140 16.97 -3.50 -11.02
N ALA A 141 16.16 -2.51 -10.63
CA ALA A 141 15.16 -1.93 -11.51
C ALA A 141 15.77 -1.11 -12.66
N LEU A 142 16.92 -0.48 -12.43
CA LEU A 142 17.70 0.19 -13.46
C LEU A 142 18.18 -0.80 -14.52
N ASP A 143 18.70 -1.95 -14.10
CA ASP A 143 19.16 -3.00 -15.00
C ASP A 143 18.00 -3.62 -15.81
N ASP A 144 16.84 -3.83 -15.18
CA ASP A 144 15.62 -4.27 -15.87
C ASP A 144 15.23 -3.29 -17.00
N VAL A 145 15.31 -1.98 -16.74
CA VAL A 145 14.99 -0.93 -17.74
C VAL A 145 16.08 -0.82 -18.81
N ARG A 146 17.37 -0.97 -18.44
CA ARG A 146 18.49 -0.94 -19.39
C ARG A 146 18.46 -2.10 -20.38
N ASN A 147 17.97 -3.26 -19.94
CA ASN A 147 17.81 -4.44 -20.79
C ASN A 147 16.57 -4.38 -21.69
N ALA A 148 15.75 -3.33 -21.60
CA ALA A 148 14.60 -3.15 -22.49
C ALA A 148 15.03 -2.70 -23.89
N ASP A 149 14.27 -3.13 -24.91
CA ASP A 149 14.58 -2.86 -26.32
C ASP A 149 14.53 -1.36 -26.69
N SER A 150 13.90 -0.50 -25.88
CA SER A 150 13.71 0.93 -26.15
C SER A 150 14.92 1.78 -25.77
N GLU A 151 15.48 2.49 -26.74
CA GLU A 151 16.58 3.45 -26.52
C GLU A 151 16.17 4.59 -25.57
N ASP A 152 14.97 5.14 -25.72
CA ASP A 152 14.45 6.20 -24.84
C ASP A 152 14.42 5.77 -23.37
N LYS A 153 14.01 4.52 -23.10
CA LYS A 153 14.00 3.97 -21.73
C LYS A 153 15.40 3.84 -21.16
N ARG A 154 16.38 3.41 -21.96
CA ARG A 154 17.79 3.31 -21.54
C ARG A 154 18.37 4.69 -21.23
N ASN A 155 18.07 5.69 -22.04
CA ASN A 155 18.50 7.07 -21.81
C ASN A 155 17.88 7.65 -20.53
N ALA A 156 16.59 7.42 -20.29
CA ALA A 156 15.92 7.83 -19.06
C ALA A 156 16.52 7.14 -17.82
N ALA A 157 16.78 5.84 -17.91
CA ALA A 157 17.47 5.06 -16.88
C ALA A 157 18.86 5.63 -16.55
N GLN A 158 19.66 5.91 -17.58
CA GLN A 158 21.00 6.46 -17.41
C GLN A 158 20.97 7.84 -16.73
N ALA A 159 20.13 8.75 -17.22
CA ALA A 159 19.99 10.09 -16.66
C ALA A 159 19.54 10.07 -15.20
N LEU A 160 18.61 9.18 -14.85
CA LEU A 160 18.15 9.03 -13.48
C LEU A 160 19.25 8.46 -12.56
N ALA A 161 20.03 7.48 -13.04
CA ALA A 161 21.12 6.90 -12.27
C ALA A 161 22.21 7.94 -11.94
N GLU A 162 22.62 8.73 -12.93
CA GLU A 162 23.62 9.80 -12.75
C GLU A 162 23.13 10.85 -11.74
N ALA A 163 21.88 11.30 -11.88
CA ALA A 163 21.29 12.27 -10.97
C ALA A 163 21.18 11.74 -9.52
N ALA A 164 20.79 10.47 -9.35
CA ALA A 164 20.69 9.84 -8.05
C ALA A 164 22.08 9.72 -7.39
N GLN A 165 23.09 9.29 -8.14
CA GLN A 165 24.47 9.12 -7.63
C GLN A 165 25.09 10.44 -7.16
N GLU A 166 24.98 11.51 -7.96
CA GLU A 166 25.50 12.82 -7.59
C GLU A 166 24.91 13.30 -6.26
N LYS A 167 23.58 13.19 -6.14
CA LYS A 167 22.86 13.53 -4.91
C LYS A 167 23.30 12.64 -3.75
N HIS A 168 23.42 11.33 -3.98
CA HIS A 168 23.69 10.37 -2.92
C HIS A 168 25.08 10.55 -2.31
N LYS A 169 26.09 10.75 -3.16
CA LYS A 169 27.46 11.02 -2.74
C LYS A 169 27.55 12.25 -1.83
N ALA A 170 26.91 13.36 -2.23
CA ALA A 170 26.97 14.60 -1.47
C ALA A 170 26.39 14.46 -0.04
N VAL A 171 25.30 13.71 0.10
CA VAL A 171 24.69 13.48 1.42
C VAL A 171 25.50 12.46 2.23
N LEU A 172 25.99 11.38 1.62
CA LEU A 172 26.83 10.39 2.32
C LEU A 172 28.12 11.00 2.88
N ASP A 173 28.77 11.90 2.14
CA ASP A 173 29.94 12.63 2.61
C ASP A 173 29.60 13.51 3.83
N ALA A 174 28.43 14.16 3.82
CA ALA A 174 27.95 14.96 4.95
C ALA A 174 27.60 14.09 6.17
N VAL A 175 26.99 12.92 5.95
CA VAL A 175 26.67 11.93 7.00
C VAL A 175 27.93 11.41 7.67
N LYS A 176 28.94 11.04 6.88
CA LYS A 176 30.22 10.55 7.40
C LYS A 176 30.86 11.56 8.35
N GLY A 177 30.80 12.85 8.03
CA GLY A 177 31.33 13.91 8.88
C GLY A 177 30.59 14.11 10.21
N GLN A 178 29.37 13.58 10.35
CA GLN A 178 28.52 13.71 11.55
C GLN A 178 28.62 12.49 12.48
N LEU A 179 29.14 11.36 11.99
CA LEU A 179 29.19 10.11 12.75
C LEU A 179 30.51 9.98 13.56
N PRO A 180 30.47 9.35 14.75
CA PRO A 180 31.67 8.92 15.46
C PRO A 180 32.54 7.98 14.61
N GLU A 181 33.86 7.98 14.80
CA GLU A 181 34.80 7.16 13.99
C GLU A 181 34.45 5.67 13.95
N VAL A 182 33.85 5.14 15.02
CA VAL A 182 33.41 3.74 15.12
C VAL A 182 32.33 3.39 14.09
N ASP A 183 31.45 4.34 13.74
CA ASP A 183 30.32 4.12 12.84
C ASP A 183 30.61 4.56 11.39
N GLN A 184 31.71 5.28 11.17
CA GLN A 184 32.11 5.78 9.84
C GLN A 184 32.49 4.65 8.87
N SER A 185 32.96 3.49 9.37
CA SER A 185 33.41 2.40 8.51
C SER A 185 32.28 1.79 7.69
N GLU A 186 31.05 1.74 8.22
CA GLU A 186 29.91 1.18 7.50
C GLU A 186 29.43 2.13 6.39
N VAL A 187 29.39 3.43 6.67
CA VAL A 187 29.05 4.45 5.64
C VAL A 187 30.15 4.51 4.57
N GLN A 188 31.42 4.35 4.94
CA GLN A 188 32.53 4.32 3.99
C GLN A 188 32.39 3.17 2.98
N LYS A 189 32.07 1.96 3.45
CA LYS A 189 31.84 0.80 2.56
C LYS A 189 30.74 1.07 1.53
N VAL A 190 29.71 1.80 1.93
CA VAL A 190 28.60 2.17 1.05
C VAL A 190 29.04 3.23 0.04
N ILE A 191 29.80 4.25 0.47
CA ILE A 191 30.40 5.25 -0.45
C ILE A 191 31.28 4.57 -1.49
N ASP A 192 32.15 3.64 -1.08
CA ASP A 192 33.05 2.92 -1.98
C ASP A 192 32.25 2.08 -3.00
N ARG A 193 31.19 1.40 -2.55
CA ARG A 193 30.29 0.63 -3.42
C ARG A 193 29.55 1.50 -4.43
N GLU A 194 29.06 2.66 -4.02
CA GLU A 194 28.42 3.62 -4.95
C GLU A 194 29.42 4.12 -5.99
N GLN A 195 30.68 4.33 -5.61
CA GLN A 195 31.74 4.73 -6.55
C GLN A 195 32.10 3.58 -7.51
N GLU A 196 32.23 2.34 -7.04
CA GLU A 196 32.53 1.20 -7.92
C GLU A 196 31.43 0.97 -8.97
N ARG A 197 30.16 1.26 -8.65
CA ARG A 197 29.03 1.18 -9.59
C ARG A 197 29.09 2.21 -10.74
N THR A 198 29.92 3.26 -10.62
CA THR A 198 30.11 4.28 -11.67
C THR A 198 31.13 3.88 -12.73
N LEU A 199 31.98 2.88 -12.45
CA LEU A 199 32.91 2.36 -13.45
C LEU A 199 32.08 1.48 -14.40
N PRO A 200 32.03 1.81 -15.71
CA PRO A 200 31.40 0.91 -16.67
C PRO A 200 32.07 -0.45 -16.54
N ASP A 201 31.28 -1.50 -16.29
CA ASP A 201 31.75 -2.86 -16.44
C ASP A 201 32.10 -3.07 -17.92
N GLU A 202 33.37 -2.82 -18.26
CA GLU A 202 33.92 -2.99 -19.60
C GLU A 202 34.06 -4.47 -19.99
N ASN A 203 33.49 -5.41 -19.22
CA ASN A 203 33.79 -6.83 -19.44
C ASN A 203 32.64 -7.81 -19.22
N HIS A 204 31.45 -7.55 -19.77
CA HIS A 204 30.48 -8.61 -20.05
C HIS A 204 30.07 -8.65 -21.53
N GLY A 205 31.09 -8.73 -22.38
CA GLY A 205 30.98 -9.22 -23.75
C GLY A 205 31.93 -10.39 -23.99
N ARG A 206 31.34 -11.57 -24.27
CA ARG A 206 31.92 -12.70 -25.02
C ARG A 206 32.52 -13.87 -24.21
N GLY A 207 31.74 -14.95 -24.13
CA GLY A 207 32.20 -16.26 -23.66
C GLY A 207 31.38 -17.44 -24.19
N GLY A 208 30.85 -17.35 -25.41
CA GLY A 208 30.39 -18.54 -26.12
C GLY A 208 31.62 -19.32 -26.59
N GLN A 209 31.91 -20.47 -25.98
CA GLN A 209 32.72 -21.51 -26.61
C GLN A 209 32.34 -22.90 -26.09
N GLY A 210 32.04 -23.77 -27.04
CA GLY A 210 31.49 -25.10 -26.79
C GLY A 210 32.51 -26.14 -26.30
N GLY A 211 31.92 -27.20 -25.76
CA GLY A 211 32.31 -28.60 -25.91
C GLY A 211 33.77 -28.98 -25.68
N THR A 212 34.02 -29.69 -24.58
CA THR A 212 34.74 -30.97 -24.63
C THR A 212 34.18 -31.92 -23.58
N GLY A 213 33.99 -33.17 -23.99
CA GLY A 213 33.32 -34.22 -23.23
C GLY A 213 34.18 -34.86 -22.14
N GLY A 214 33.47 -35.48 -21.20
CA GLY A 214 34.00 -36.41 -20.21
C GLY A 214 32.82 -37.13 -19.57
N GLY A 215 32.68 -38.43 -19.83
CA GLY A 215 31.45 -39.17 -19.62
C GLY A 215 31.21 -39.74 -18.22
N ARG A 216 29.91 -40.10 -18.04
CA ARG A 216 29.31 -41.17 -17.22
C ARG A 216 29.26 -41.02 -15.68
N PRO A 217 28.32 -41.70 -14.99
CA PRO A 217 27.05 -42.28 -15.45
C PRO A 217 25.83 -41.83 -14.63
N SER A 218 24.68 -41.88 -15.28
CA SER A 218 23.33 -41.75 -14.74
C SER A 218 22.99 -42.92 -13.80
N ASN A 219 22.64 -42.62 -12.56
CA ASN A 219 22.00 -43.55 -11.64
C ASN A 219 20.54 -43.10 -11.43
N LEU A 220 19.65 -43.56 -12.31
CA LEU A 220 18.21 -43.48 -12.13
C LEU A 220 17.64 -44.90 -12.17
N PRO A 221 16.90 -45.35 -11.14
CA PRO A 221 16.28 -46.67 -11.15
C PRO A 221 15.13 -46.73 -12.18
N PRO A 222 14.86 -47.91 -12.77
CA PRO A 222 13.83 -48.05 -13.81
C PRO A 222 12.42 -47.88 -13.22
N LYS A 223 11.60 -47.08 -13.92
CA LYS A 223 10.18 -46.90 -13.67
C LYS A 223 9.40 -48.12 -14.20
N PRO A 224 8.47 -48.72 -13.43
CA PRO A 224 7.73 -49.91 -13.86
C PRO A 224 6.73 -49.58 -14.97
N THR A 225 6.67 -50.45 -15.98
CA THR A 225 5.66 -50.45 -17.05
C THR A 225 4.26 -50.78 -16.52
N PRO A 226 3.19 -50.18 -17.06
CA PRO A 226 1.83 -50.56 -16.71
C PRO A 226 1.44 -51.86 -17.44
N LYS A 227 0.76 -52.76 -16.71
CA LYS A 227 0.09 -53.94 -17.29
C LYS A 227 -1.32 -53.56 -17.74
N ARG A 228 -1.64 -54.02 -18.95
CA ARG A 228 -2.93 -54.09 -19.65
C ARG A 228 -3.49 -52.81 -20.25
#